data_AF-A0A7K1EJA8-F1
#
_entry.id   AF-A0A7K1EJA8-F1
#
_cell.length_a   1.000
_cell.length_b   1.000
_cell.length_c   1.000
_cell.angle_alpha   90.00
_cell.angle_beta   90.00
_cell.angle_gamma   90.00
#
_symmetry.space_group_name_H-M   'P 1'
#
loop_
_entity.id
_entity.type
_entity.pdbx_description
1 polymer ?
#
loop_
_entity_poly.entity_id
_entity_poly.type
_entity_poly.pdbx_seq_one_letter_code
_entity_poly.pdbx_strand_id
1 'polypeptide(L)'
;MRRVKKGELILGAIAGLTLMFMGSSPAQAAETNETNIIVTVIEEKLTDGEIERIPVEGVTVTATGASGVVTGITGDDGVISLAVIRTGEYKVAIDVASLPDGITPQSNRPTELTINFDTGATIGSGERKVSLFVGDDRVSGSGRWEQLPQTLVNGIKLSLIIAMCAVGLSLIYGTTGLTNFAHGEIVTIGALAAFWLNKYGFGLHLLLAAPFGIAASALASGLFERQVWRPLRRRGTSLTSMMIISIGVAISVRYIYLFFFGGRNRRYNEFVGTPEIDFGPFGITPRDLGIMIISAVTAIGLALFLSRAKLGKAIRAVSDNPDLASATGINTDRIILVVWLIGGSLAGMGGLMLGASTGVQWDMGNIILLLMFAAITVGGLGNPYGALLGSFVVGMFTELWTWIFPNVVELKTLGALLALVLVLLVRPQGLLGRKERIG
;
A
#
# COMPACT_ATOMS: atom_id res chain seq x y z
N MET A 1 39.19 14.69 23.93
CA MET A 1 38.26 15.06 22.82
C MET A 1 38.07 13.91 21.83
N ARG A 2 37.35 12.83 22.18
CA ARG A 2 37.05 11.69 21.28
C ARG A 2 35.65 11.11 21.58
N ARG A 3 34.58 11.88 21.36
CA ARG A 3 33.19 11.36 21.49
C ARG A 3 32.19 11.83 20.41
N VAL A 4 32.60 12.63 19.42
CA VAL A 4 31.65 13.26 18.47
C VAL A 4 31.42 12.45 17.16
N LYS A 5 32.31 11.53 16.77
CA LYS A 5 32.26 10.87 15.44
C LYS A 5 31.16 9.81 15.20
N LYS A 6 30.26 9.53 16.17
CA LYS A 6 29.19 8.52 15.98
C LYS A 6 27.87 9.09 15.46
N GLY A 7 27.60 10.38 15.65
CA GLY A 7 26.39 11.03 15.14
C GLY A 7 26.44 11.30 13.63
N GLU A 8 27.61 11.70 13.12
CA GLU A 8 27.84 11.98 11.70
C GLU A 8 27.69 10.72 10.81
N LEU A 9 27.92 9.54 11.38
CA LEU A 9 27.80 8.28 10.64
C LEU A 9 26.34 7.85 10.44
N ILE A 10 25.44 8.25 11.34
CA ILE A 10 23.99 7.99 11.24
C ILE A 10 23.38 8.94 10.21
N LEU A 11 23.79 10.21 10.22
CA LEU A 11 23.45 11.17 9.16
C LEU A 11 24.01 10.72 7.81
N GLY A 12 25.23 10.19 7.79
CA GLY A 12 25.90 9.68 6.59
C GLY A 12 25.30 8.39 6.03
N ALA A 13 24.68 7.53 6.85
CA ALA A 13 24.00 6.34 6.36
C ALA A 13 22.60 6.64 5.82
N ILE A 14 21.90 7.61 6.42
CA ILE A 14 20.67 8.18 5.87
C ILE A 14 21.01 8.87 4.54
N ALA A 15 22.01 9.77 4.52
CA ALA A 15 22.47 10.46 3.31
C ALA A 15 23.05 9.52 2.24
N GLY A 16 23.68 8.40 2.63
CA GLY A 16 24.20 7.39 1.71
C GLY A 16 23.10 6.60 1.01
N LEU A 17 21.99 6.32 1.70
CA LEU A 17 20.77 5.81 1.07
C LEU A 17 20.11 6.91 0.20
N THR A 18 20.18 8.18 0.60
CA THR A 18 19.68 9.34 -0.15
C THR A 18 20.49 9.62 -1.43
N LEU A 19 21.79 9.32 -1.48
CA LEU A 19 22.66 9.55 -2.65
C LEU A 19 22.35 8.61 -3.83
N MET A 20 21.68 7.47 -3.60
CA MET A 20 21.11 6.66 -4.68
C MET A 20 19.92 7.33 -5.38
N PHE A 21 19.39 8.44 -4.86
CA PHE A 21 18.25 9.17 -5.43
C PHE A 21 18.65 10.39 -6.28
N MET A 22 19.94 10.66 -6.50
CA MET A 22 20.40 11.79 -7.34
C MET A 22 20.43 11.42 -8.83
N GLY A 23 19.24 11.17 -9.40
CA GLY A 23 19.03 11.24 -10.84
C GLY A 23 18.47 12.62 -11.19
N SER A 24 19.28 13.47 -11.83
CA SER A 24 18.87 14.78 -12.31
C SER A 24 17.71 14.66 -13.31
N SER A 25 16.56 15.24 -12.98
CA SER A 25 15.49 15.44 -13.97
C SER A 25 15.85 16.62 -14.87
N PRO A 26 15.76 16.51 -16.21
CA PRO A 26 15.96 17.65 -17.08
C PRO A 26 14.85 18.68 -16.86
N ALA A 27 15.22 19.95 -16.82
CA ALA A 27 14.29 21.07 -16.75
C ALA A 27 13.54 21.20 -18.07
N GLN A 28 12.23 20.97 -18.05
CA GLN A 28 11.33 21.24 -19.17
C GLN A 28 10.96 22.73 -19.14
N ALA A 29 11.16 23.45 -20.25
CA ALA A 29 10.77 24.85 -20.39
C ALA A 29 9.24 25.02 -20.35
N ALA A 30 8.78 26.11 -19.75
CA ALA A 30 7.36 26.44 -19.64
C ALA A 30 6.84 27.00 -20.98
N GLU A 31 6.07 26.19 -21.71
CA GLU A 31 5.14 26.66 -22.73
C GLU A 31 3.81 27.04 -22.05
N THR A 32 3.23 28.14 -22.52
CA THR A 32 1.94 28.71 -22.08
C THR A 32 0.80 27.75 -22.45
N ASN A 33 0.57 26.72 -21.62
CA ASN A 33 -0.38 25.64 -21.93
C ASN A 33 -1.74 25.82 -21.23
N GLU A 34 -2.80 25.81 -22.03
CA GLU A 34 -4.20 25.79 -21.62
C GLU A 34 -4.54 24.49 -20.86
N THR A 35 -5.41 24.56 -19.85
CA THR A 35 -5.86 23.39 -19.08
C THR A 35 -7.15 22.86 -19.68
N ASN A 36 -7.12 21.65 -20.25
CA ASN A 36 -8.27 21.05 -20.94
C ASN A 36 -8.87 19.88 -20.13
N ILE A 37 -10.19 19.88 -19.98
CA ILE A 37 -10.97 18.71 -19.55
C ILE A 37 -11.41 17.99 -20.83
N ILE A 38 -10.93 16.76 -21.02
CA ILE A 38 -11.39 15.91 -22.12
C ILE A 38 -12.49 15.02 -21.55
N VAL A 39 -13.73 15.19 -22.01
CA VAL A 39 -14.85 14.33 -21.64
C VAL A 39 -15.12 13.36 -22.79
N THR A 40 -15.29 12.08 -22.48
CA THR A 40 -15.68 11.05 -23.45
C THR A 40 -17.00 10.46 -23.02
N VAL A 41 -18.00 10.48 -23.89
CA VAL A 41 -19.32 9.89 -23.66
C VAL A 41 -19.40 8.58 -24.43
N ILE A 42 -19.65 7.49 -23.72
CA ILE A 42 -19.66 6.13 -24.28
C ILE A 42 -20.99 5.47 -23.93
N GLU A 43 -21.69 4.98 -24.94
CA GLU A 43 -22.81 4.06 -24.81
C GLU A 43 -22.27 2.65 -24.60
N GLU A 44 -22.72 1.99 -23.53
CA GLU A 44 -22.49 0.56 -23.34
C GLU A 44 -23.77 -0.18 -23.74
N LYS A 45 -23.67 -0.99 -24.81
CA LYS A 45 -24.76 -1.85 -25.29
C LYS A 45 -24.45 -3.30 -24.99
N LEU A 46 -25.40 -4.02 -24.39
CA LEU A 46 -25.23 -5.42 -24.03
C LEU A 46 -25.77 -6.32 -25.16
N THR A 47 -24.89 -6.95 -25.93
CA THR A 47 -25.28 -7.90 -27.00
C THR A 47 -24.64 -9.26 -26.71
N ASP A 48 -25.46 -10.31 -26.52
CA ASP A 48 -25.02 -11.69 -26.25
C ASP A 48 -23.96 -11.87 -25.14
N GLY A 49 -24.01 -11.02 -24.10
CA GLY A 49 -23.11 -11.11 -22.94
C GLY A 49 -21.74 -10.43 -23.13
N GLU A 50 -21.46 -9.86 -24.30
CA GLU A 50 -20.33 -8.94 -24.51
C GLU A 50 -20.79 -7.48 -24.47
N ILE A 51 -19.93 -6.62 -23.94
CA ILE A 51 -20.19 -5.18 -23.80
C ILE A 51 -19.59 -4.49 -25.02
N GLU A 52 -20.44 -4.00 -25.90
CA GLU A 52 -20.04 -3.15 -27.01
C GLU A 52 -20.00 -1.69 -26.53
N ARG A 53 -18.86 -1.02 -26.75
CA ARG A 53 -18.66 0.39 -26.37
C ARG A 53 -18.75 1.26 -27.61
N ILE A 54 -19.84 2.00 -27.73
CA ILE A 54 -20.13 2.84 -28.89
C ILE A 54 -19.97 4.31 -28.44
N PRO A 55 -19.10 5.11 -29.08
CA PRO A 55 -19.02 6.54 -28.77
C PRO A 55 -20.34 7.25 -29.12
N VAL A 56 -20.81 8.16 -28.26
CA VAL A 56 -22.08 8.88 -28.47
C VAL A 56 -21.83 10.30 -28.93
N GLU A 57 -22.24 10.59 -30.15
CA GLU A 57 -22.21 11.92 -30.76
C GLU A 57 -23.42 12.77 -30.31
N GLY A 58 -23.25 14.10 -30.25
CA GLY A 58 -24.37 15.04 -30.08
C GLY A 58 -24.79 15.30 -28.63
N VAL A 59 -24.06 14.77 -27.64
CA VAL A 59 -24.40 14.93 -26.21
C VAL A 59 -23.84 16.24 -25.68
N THR A 60 -24.71 17.06 -25.06
CA THR A 60 -24.31 18.32 -24.44
C THR A 60 -23.70 18.05 -23.07
N VAL A 61 -22.43 18.42 -22.91
CA VAL A 61 -21.66 18.29 -21.67
C VAL A 61 -21.41 19.69 -21.09
N THR A 62 -21.70 19.85 -19.80
CA THR A 62 -21.54 21.09 -19.05
C THR A 62 -20.51 20.92 -17.95
N ALA A 63 -19.43 21.70 -17.98
CA ALA A 63 -18.48 21.84 -16.87
C ALA A 63 -18.76 23.15 -16.10
N THR A 64 -19.19 23.02 -14.85
CA THR A 64 -19.50 24.14 -13.96
C THR A 64 -18.44 24.27 -12.87
N GLY A 65 -17.71 25.38 -12.83
CA GLY A 65 -16.75 25.66 -11.77
C GLY A 65 -16.71 27.14 -11.37
N ALA A 66 -15.80 27.48 -10.45
CA ALA A 66 -15.67 28.85 -9.92
C ALA A 66 -15.32 29.93 -10.98
N SER A 67 -14.88 29.53 -12.19
CA SER A 67 -14.55 30.42 -13.29
C SER A 67 -15.69 30.65 -14.30
N GLY A 68 -16.86 30.02 -14.10
CA GLY A 68 -17.98 30.06 -15.03
C GLY A 68 -18.41 28.67 -15.51
N VAL A 69 -19.43 28.66 -16.38
CA VAL A 69 -20.00 27.47 -16.99
C VAL A 69 -19.45 27.34 -18.41
N VAL A 70 -18.83 26.21 -18.74
CA VAL A 70 -18.38 25.89 -20.11
C VAL A 70 -19.24 24.73 -20.61
N THR A 71 -19.89 24.92 -21.75
CA THR A 71 -20.74 23.92 -22.40
C THR A 71 -20.17 23.57 -23.76
N GLY A 72 -20.38 22.33 -24.21
CA GLY A 72 -20.19 21.97 -25.60
C GLY A 72 -20.76 20.60 -25.93
N ILE A 73 -20.65 20.21 -27.19
CA ILE A 73 -21.30 19.02 -27.76
C ILE A 73 -20.23 18.00 -28.15
N THR A 74 -20.46 16.71 -27.89
CA THR A 74 -19.56 15.62 -28.30
C THR A 74 -19.52 15.46 -29.82
N GLY A 75 -18.32 15.25 -30.38
CA GLY A 75 -18.14 14.94 -31.80
C GLY A 75 -18.37 13.46 -32.14
N ASP A 76 -18.15 13.08 -33.39
CA ASP A 76 -18.35 11.74 -33.96
C ASP A 76 -17.55 10.63 -33.25
N ASP A 77 -16.50 11.00 -32.50
CA ASP A 77 -15.67 10.11 -31.69
C ASP A 77 -16.15 10.01 -30.22
N GLY A 78 -17.26 10.67 -29.88
CA GLY A 78 -17.81 10.75 -28.52
C GLY A 78 -16.96 11.58 -27.57
N VAL A 79 -15.96 12.32 -28.08
CA VAL A 79 -15.02 13.11 -27.27
C VAL A 79 -15.36 14.61 -27.37
N ILE A 80 -15.18 15.32 -26.27
CA ILE A 80 -15.20 16.77 -26.21
C ILE A 80 -14.05 17.30 -25.35
N SER A 81 -13.37 18.34 -25.83
CA SER A 81 -12.36 19.06 -25.06
C SER A 81 -12.92 20.40 -24.58
N LEU A 82 -13.13 20.53 -23.26
CA LEU A 82 -13.55 21.75 -22.60
C LEU A 82 -12.31 22.47 -22.05
N ALA A 83 -11.98 23.62 -22.65
CA ALA A 83 -10.88 24.46 -22.17
C ALA A 83 -11.30 25.23 -20.91
N VAL A 84 -10.50 25.12 -19.86
CA VAL A 84 -10.79 25.68 -18.55
C VAL A 84 -9.68 26.62 -18.11
N ILE A 85 -10.06 27.83 -17.69
CA ILE A 85 -9.15 28.97 -17.53
C ILE A 85 -8.47 29.01 -16.14
N ARG A 86 -9.04 28.36 -15.11
CA ARG A 86 -8.50 28.39 -13.73
C ARG A 86 -8.50 27.01 -13.08
N THR A 87 -7.57 26.77 -12.16
CA THR A 87 -7.55 25.59 -11.30
C THR A 87 -8.59 25.74 -10.18
N GLY A 88 -9.52 24.79 -10.07
CA GLY A 88 -10.55 24.74 -9.03
C GLY A 88 -11.41 23.47 -9.10
N GLU A 89 -12.50 23.43 -8.34
CA GLU A 89 -13.52 22.37 -8.42
C GLU A 89 -14.42 22.63 -9.65
N TYR A 90 -14.53 21.63 -10.53
CA TYR A 90 -15.43 21.64 -11.69
C TYR A 90 -16.38 20.44 -11.62
N LYS A 91 -17.69 20.70 -11.62
CA LYS A 91 -18.73 19.70 -11.78
C LYS A 91 -19.02 19.51 -13.25
N VAL A 92 -18.75 18.33 -13.78
CA VAL A 92 -19.03 17.97 -15.18
C VAL A 92 -20.31 17.14 -15.20
N ALA A 93 -21.33 17.63 -15.90
CA ALA A 93 -22.64 17.00 -16.02
C ALA A 93 -23.02 16.83 -17.50
N ILE A 94 -23.71 15.74 -17.83
CA ILE A 94 -24.38 15.59 -19.13
C ILE A 94 -25.82 16.10 -19.02
N ASP A 95 -26.28 16.81 -20.05
CA ASP A 95 -27.69 17.14 -20.20
C ASP A 95 -28.47 15.91 -20.72
N VAL A 96 -29.32 15.36 -19.87
CA VAL A 96 -30.14 14.17 -20.14
C VAL A 96 -31.14 14.41 -21.28
N ALA A 97 -31.54 15.66 -21.53
CA ALA A 97 -32.44 16.01 -22.65
C ALA A 97 -31.74 16.01 -24.01
N SER A 98 -30.40 16.01 -24.04
CA SER A 98 -29.59 16.00 -25.26
C SER A 98 -29.17 14.60 -25.73
N LEU A 99 -29.65 13.55 -25.05
CA LEU A 99 -29.36 12.17 -25.42
C LEU A 99 -30.14 11.75 -26.68
N PRO A 100 -29.50 11.04 -27.63
CA PRO A 100 -30.19 10.44 -28.78
C PRO A 100 -31.33 9.49 -28.37
N ASP A 101 -32.36 9.39 -29.23
CA ASP A 101 -33.53 8.53 -28.98
C ASP A 101 -33.13 7.07 -28.75
N GLY A 102 -33.42 6.53 -27.56
CA GLY A 102 -33.13 5.15 -27.16
C GLY A 102 -32.00 4.98 -26.13
N ILE A 103 -31.27 6.05 -25.79
CA ILE A 103 -30.16 6.01 -24.82
C ILE A 103 -30.63 6.58 -23.47
N THR A 104 -30.72 5.74 -22.44
CA THR A 104 -31.08 6.17 -21.08
C THR A 104 -29.86 6.29 -20.16
N PRO A 105 -29.84 7.25 -19.21
CA PRO A 105 -28.83 7.30 -18.16
C PRO A 105 -28.79 6.00 -17.35
N GLN A 106 -27.58 5.52 -17.03
CA GLN A 106 -27.41 4.35 -16.16
C GLN A 106 -27.87 4.69 -14.73
N SER A 107 -28.75 3.88 -14.15
CA SER A 107 -29.37 4.09 -12.83
C SER A 107 -28.36 4.10 -11.67
N ASN A 108 -27.18 3.48 -11.87
CA ASN A 108 -26.18 3.24 -10.82
C ASN A 108 -24.86 3.99 -11.01
N ARG A 109 -24.79 4.95 -11.95
CA ARG A 109 -23.64 5.84 -12.11
C ARG A 109 -24.10 7.29 -12.09
N PRO A 110 -23.38 8.20 -11.43
CA PRO A 110 -23.75 9.59 -11.43
C PRO A 110 -23.52 10.18 -12.82
N THR A 111 -24.55 10.82 -13.37
CA THR A 111 -24.48 11.66 -14.59
C THR A 111 -23.65 12.93 -14.37
N GLU A 112 -23.23 13.16 -13.12
CA GLU A 112 -22.40 14.28 -12.68
C GLU A 112 -21.11 13.77 -12.01
N LEU A 113 -19.95 14.24 -12.48
CA LEU A 113 -18.66 13.97 -11.87
C LEU A 113 -18.00 15.28 -11.42
N THR A 114 -17.64 15.35 -10.15
CA THR A 114 -16.85 16.45 -9.60
C THR A 114 -15.36 16.19 -9.79
N ILE A 115 -14.67 17.11 -10.44
CA ILE A 115 -13.23 17.08 -10.70
C ILE A 115 -12.57 18.21 -9.92
N ASN A 116 -11.64 17.87 -9.04
CA ASN A 116 -10.81 18.85 -8.35
C ASN A 116 -9.47 19.04 -9.05
N PHE A 117 -9.19 20.26 -9.51
CA PHE A 117 -7.86 20.71 -9.88
C PHE A 117 -7.18 21.28 -8.62
N ASP A 118 -6.21 20.53 -8.09
CA ASP A 118 -5.56 20.85 -6.82
C ASP A 118 -4.70 22.12 -6.91
N THR A 119 -4.98 23.09 -6.04
CA THR A 119 -4.35 24.41 -5.96
C THR A 119 -2.98 24.29 -5.27
N GLY A 120 -2.05 23.58 -5.89
CA GLY A 120 -0.70 23.38 -5.34
C GLY A 120 0.34 22.86 -6.34
N ALA A 121 -0.07 22.51 -7.55
CA ALA A 121 0.84 22.24 -8.64
C ALA A 121 1.08 23.52 -9.43
N THR A 122 2.35 23.88 -9.62
CA THR A 122 2.82 24.77 -10.69
C THR A 122 1.98 24.51 -11.94
N ILE A 123 1.44 25.57 -12.55
CA ILE A 123 0.66 25.56 -13.79
C ILE A 123 1.43 24.68 -14.79
N GLY A 124 0.99 23.44 -14.90
CA GLY A 124 1.60 22.40 -15.70
C GLY A 124 0.44 21.69 -16.36
N SER A 125 0.30 21.92 -17.66
CA SER A 125 -0.60 21.27 -18.60
C SER A 125 -1.19 19.95 -18.07
N GLY A 126 -2.40 20.03 -17.53
CA GLY A 126 -3.08 18.89 -16.95
C GLY A 126 -4.30 18.53 -17.77
N GLU A 127 -4.13 17.71 -18.81
CA GLU A 127 -5.28 17.06 -19.44
C GLU A 127 -5.93 16.12 -18.42
N ARG A 128 -7.22 16.31 -18.15
CA ARG A 128 -8.01 15.36 -17.36
C ARG A 128 -9.06 14.72 -18.23
N LYS A 129 -8.92 13.41 -18.42
CA LYS A 129 -9.88 12.58 -19.13
C LYS A 129 -10.97 12.13 -18.16
N VAL A 130 -12.22 12.43 -18.49
CA VAL A 130 -13.42 11.98 -17.76
C VAL A 130 -14.29 11.20 -18.71
N SER A 131 -14.61 9.97 -18.36
CA SER A 131 -15.51 9.13 -19.16
C SER A 131 -16.86 9.04 -18.46
N LEU A 132 -17.92 9.40 -19.17
CA LEU A 132 -19.30 9.29 -18.74
C LEU A 132 -19.96 8.17 -19.56
N PHE A 133 -20.62 7.25 -18.87
CA PHE A 133 -21.20 6.06 -19.47
C PHE A 133 -22.73 6.16 -19.47
N VAL A 134 -23.34 5.85 -20.60
CA VAL A 134 -24.79 5.91 -20.83
C VAL A 134 -25.22 4.62 -21.54
N GLY A 135 -26.51 4.31 -21.65
CA GLY A 135 -26.99 3.08 -22.32
C GLY A 135 -27.51 2.04 -21.34
N ASP A 136 -27.39 0.76 -21.68
CA ASP A 136 -27.93 -0.32 -20.86
C ASP A 136 -27.34 -0.27 -19.44
N ASP A 137 -28.22 -0.40 -18.45
CA ASP A 137 -27.78 -0.67 -17.09
C ASP A 137 -26.96 -1.97 -17.14
N ARG A 138 -25.68 -1.90 -16.78
CA ARG A 138 -24.93 -3.13 -16.51
C ARG A 138 -25.78 -3.92 -15.53
N VAL A 139 -26.13 -5.17 -15.86
CA VAL A 139 -26.62 -6.12 -14.87
C VAL A 139 -25.50 -6.30 -13.86
N SER A 140 -25.40 -5.41 -12.88
CA SER A 140 -24.38 -5.38 -11.83
C SER A 140 -24.72 -4.33 -10.77
N GLY A 141 -25.99 -4.26 -10.38
CA GLY A 141 -26.26 -4.18 -8.95
C GLY A 141 -26.12 -5.59 -8.41
N SER A 142 -24.91 -6.17 -8.50
CA SER A 142 -24.71 -7.55 -8.08
C SER A 142 -25.20 -7.62 -6.64
N GLY A 143 -26.19 -8.46 -6.35
CA GLY A 143 -26.83 -8.48 -5.03
C GLY A 143 -25.75 -8.54 -3.94
N ARG A 144 -26.02 -8.06 -2.72
CA ARG A 144 -25.02 -8.09 -1.63
C ARG A 144 -24.31 -9.46 -1.53
N TRP A 145 -25.02 -10.54 -1.81
CA TRP A 145 -24.49 -11.91 -1.83
C TRP A 145 -23.61 -12.26 -3.04
N GLU A 146 -23.80 -11.61 -4.17
CA GLU A 146 -22.97 -11.75 -5.38
C GLU A 146 -21.65 -10.98 -5.27
N GLN A 147 -21.57 -9.93 -4.42
CA GLN A 147 -20.32 -9.23 -4.13
C GLN A 147 -19.41 -9.99 -3.15
N LEU A 148 -19.99 -10.91 -2.36
CA LEU A 148 -19.28 -11.62 -1.31
C LEU A 148 -18.04 -12.36 -1.82
N PRO A 149 -18.08 -13.12 -2.94
CA PRO A 149 -16.89 -13.80 -3.46
C PRO A 149 -15.76 -12.83 -3.80
N GLN A 150 -16.06 -11.68 -4.43
CA GLN A 150 -15.07 -10.64 -4.71
C GLN A 150 -14.47 -10.07 -3.42
N THR A 151 -15.30 -9.76 -2.42
CA THR A 151 -14.84 -9.26 -1.12
C THR A 151 -13.94 -10.26 -0.42
N LEU A 152 -14.25 -11.57 -0.48
CA LEU A 152 -13.40 -12.62 0.11
C LEU A 152 -12.03 -12.68 -0.58
N VAL A 153 -12.00 -12.62 -1.91
CA VAL A 153 -10.74 -12.60 -2.67
C VAL A 153 -9.91 -11.36 -2.35
N ASN A 154 -10.54 -10.19 -2.29
CA ASN A 154 -9.88 -8.94 -1.87
C ASN A 154 -9.35 -9.05 -0.43
N GLY A 155 -10.11 -9.69 0.47
CA GLY A 155 -9.72 -10.00 1.84
C GLY A 155 -8.46 -10.86 1.90
N ILE A 156 -8.42 -11.95 1.13
CA ILE A 156 -7.26 -12.85 1.04
C ILE A 156 -6.03 -12.08 0.53
N LYS A 157 -6.18 -11.26 -0.52
CA LYS A 157 -5.11 -10.41 -1.04
C LYS A 157 -4.57 -9.48 0.04
N LEU A 158 -5.46 -8.74 0.73
CA LEU A 158 -5.07 -7.81 1.77
C LEU A 158 -4.38 -8.53 2.94
N SER A 159 -4.92 -9.67 3.38
CA SER A 159 -4.35 -10.52 4.41
C SER A 159 -2.92 -10.96 4.08
N LEU A 160 -2.66 -11.35 2.83
CA LEU A 160 -1.34 -11.75 2.37
C LEU A 160 -0.34 -10.58 2.35
N ILE A 161 -0.78 -9.39 1.96
CA ILE A 161 0.04 -8.17 2.02
C ILE A 161 0.38 -7.83 3.47
N ILE A 162 -0.62 -7.79 4.36
CA ILE A 162 -0.42 -7.53 5.79
C ILE A 162 0.50 -8.59 6.40
N ALA A 163 0.35 -9.86 6.00
CA ALA A 163 1.19 -10.96 6.48
C ALA A 163 2.67 -10.74 6.19
N MET A 164 3.02 -10.31 4.97
CA MET A 164 4.42 -10.00 4.62
C MET A 164 4.97 -8.90 5.52
N CYS A 165 4.20 -7.82 5.75
CA CYS A 165 4.66 -6.72 6.59
C CYS A 165 4.74 -7.10 8.09
N ALA A 166 3.71 -7.76 8.61
CA ALA A 166 3.51 -8.08 10.02
C ALA A 166 4.43 -9.20 10.52
N VAL A 167 4.73 -10.21 9.71
CA VAL A 167 5.63 -11.30 10.12
C VAL A 167 7.04 -10.79 10.37
N GLY A 168 7.52 -9.84 9.54
CA GLY A 168 8.80 -9.19 9.77
C GLY A 168 8.85 -8.45 11.12
N LEU A 169 7.78 -7.71 11.44
CA LEU A 169 7.64 -7.03 12.73
C LEU A 169 7.58 -8.03 13.90
N SER A 170 6.84 -9.13 13.73
CA SER A 170 6.71 -10.19 14.75
C SER A 170 8.04 -10.87 15.04
N LEU A 171 8.88 -11.13 14.02
CA LEU A 171 10.22 -11.69 14.22
C LEU A 171 11.14 -10.74 15.01
N ILE A 172 11.11 -9.44 14.69
CA ILE A 172 11.89 -8.43 15.40
C ILE A 172 11.42 -8.34 16.86
N TYR A 173 10.11 -8.24 17.08
CA TYR A 173 9.54 -8.24 18.43
C TYR A 173 9.91 -9.52 19.19
N GLY A 174 9.77 -10.68 18.56
CA GLY A 174 10.03 -11.97 19.18
C GLY A 174 11.49 -12.17 19.62
N THR A 175 12.45 -11.49 18.99
CA THR A 175 13.88 -11.60 19.38
C THR A 175 14.39 -10.47 20.27
N THR A 176 13.68 -9.33 20.31
CA THR A 176 14.17 -8.13 21.02
C THR A 176 13.21 -7.57 22.05
N GLY A 177 11.94 -7.99 22.05
CA GLY A 177 10.85 -7.39 22.82
C GLY A 177 10.47 -5.96 22.38
N LEU A 178 11.07 -5.44 21.29
CA LEU A 178 10.88 -4.06 20.86
C LEU A 178 9.63 -3.90 19.99
N THR A 179 8.66 -3.13 20.48
CA THR A 179 7.55 -2.59 19.68
C THR A 179 8.06 -1.47 18.77
N ASN A 180 8.53 -1.82 17.59
CA ASN A 180 9.19 -0.88 16.67
C ASN A 180 8.19 -0.16 15.74
N PHE A 181 7.81 1.08 16.06
CA PHE A 181 6.94 1.89 15.19
C PHE A 181 7.61 2.32 13.88
N ALA A 182 8.94 2.36 13.81
CA ALA A 182 9.67 2.67 12.58
C ALA A 182 9.64 1.54 11.54
N HIS A 183 9.11 0.35 11.89
CA HIS A 183 8.97 -0.76 10.95
C HIS A 183 8.05 -0.42 9.77
N GLY A 184 7.04 0.44 10.00
CA GLY A 184 6.20 0.97 8.92
C GLY A 184 7.04 1.67 7.85
N GLU A 185 8.04 2.45 8.25
CA GLU A 185 8.87 3.16 7.27
C GLU A 185 9.72 2.18 6.44
N ILE A 186 10.14 1.03 6.98
CA ILE A 186 10.82 -0.02 6.19
C ILE A 186 9.93 -0.58 5.07
N VAL A 187 8.62 -0.68 5.31
CA VAL A 187 7.64 -1.04 4.28
C VAL A 187 7.68 -0.01 3.16
N THR A 188 7.63 1.28 3.50
CA THR A 188 7.70 2.38 2.53
C THR A 188 9.01 2.38 1.73
N ILE A 189 10.17 2.11 2.36
CA ILE A 189 11.47 2.04 1.65
C ILE A 189 11.44 1.04 0.51
N GLY A 190 10.88 -0.15 0.73
CA GLY A 190 10.85 -1.20 -0.28
C GLY A 190 10.07 -0.77 -1.52
N ALA A 191 8.91 -0.14 -1.32
CA ALA A 191 8.09 0.39 -2.41
C ALA A 191 8.77 1.56 -3.13
N LEU A 192 9.30 2.54 -2.39
CA LEU A 192 9.95 3.72 -2.97
C LEU A 192 11.21 3.37 -3.75
N ALA A 193 12.04 2.46 -3.24
CA ALA A 193 13.26 2.04 -3.93
C ALA A 193 12.95 1.31 -5.24
N ALA A 194 11.97 0.39 -5.25
CA ALA A 194 11.52 -0.26 -6.48
C ALA A 194 10.89 0.74 -7.45
N PHE A 195 10.09 1.68 -6.94
CA PHE A 195 9.45 2.71 -7.76
C PHE A 195 10.48 3.61 -8.44
N TRP A 196 11.52 4.01 -7.71
CA TRP A 196 12.58 4.85 -8.28
C TRP A 196 13.30 4.14 -9.43
N LEU A 197 13.63 2.85 -9.28
CA LEU A 197 14.24 2.06 -10.35
C LEU A 197 13.31 1.82 -11.54
N ASN A 198 12.02 1.60 -11.26
CA ASN A 198 10.99 1.40 -12.27
C ASN A 198 10.74 2.66 -13.10
N LYS A 199 10.68 3.84 -12.46
CA LYS A 199 10.19 5.07 -13.11
C LYS A 199 11.29 6.05 -13.52
N TYR A 200 12.39 6.12 -12.76
CA TYR A 200 13.45 7.12 -12.94
C TYR A 200 14.84 6.55 -13.21
N GLY A 201 15.14 5.36 -12.70
CA GLY A 201 16.46 4.74 -12.84
C GLY A 201 16.71 4.24 -14.26
N PHE A 202 16.13 3.09 -14.61
CA PHE A 202 16.38 2.44 -15.91
C PHE A 202 15.10 2.02 -16.64
N GLY A 203 13.93 2.44 -16.17
CA GLY A 203 12.67 1.97 -16.76
C GLY A 203 12.43 0.47 -16.53
N LEU A 204 13.03 -0.12 -15.47
CA LEU A 204 12.97 -1.57 -15.26
C LEU A 204 11.54 -1.99 -14.97
N HIS A 205 11.10 -3.08 -15.61
CA HIS A 205 9.85 -3.74 -15.27
C HIS A 205 9.79 -4.03 -13.76
N LEU A 206 8.62 -3.83 -13.11
CA LEU A 206 8.46 -4.00 -11.66
C LEU A 206 9.04 -5.32 -11.12
N LEU A 207 8.88 -6.42 -11.85
CA LEU A 207 9.43 -7.73 -11.49
C LEU A 207 10.97 -7.73 -11.34
N LEU A 208 11.67 -6.93 -12.15
CA LEU A 208 13.12 -6.77 -12.08
C LEU A 208 13.53 -5.73 -11.02
N ALA A 209 12.70 -4.69 -10.81
CA ALA A 209 12.94 -3.69 -9.77
C ALA A 209 12.67 -4.23 -8.35
N ALA A 210 11.77 -5.23 -8.21
CA ALA A 210 11.32 -5.74 -6.93
C ALA A 210 12.43 -6.34 -6.05
N PRO A 211 13.34 -7.19 -6.56
CA PRO A 211 14.48 -7.69 -5.77
C PRO A 211 15.35 -6.56 -5.20
N PHE A 212 15.55 -5.46 -5.95
CA PHE A 212 16.32 -4.32 -5.48
C PHE A 212 15.59 -3.53 -4.40
N GLY A 213 14.26 -3.35 -4.53
CA GLY A 213 13.44 -2.74 -3.47
C GLY A 213 13.48 -3.55 -2.17
N ILE A 214 13.35 -4.87 -2.28
CA ILE A 214 13.45 -5.81 -1.15
C ILE A 214 14.86 -5.79 -0.53
N ALA A 215 15.91 -5.71 -1.35
CA ALA A 215 17.27 -5.58 -0.87
C ALA A 215 17.50 -4.25 -0.15
N ALA A 216 16.97 -3.14 -0.69
CA ALA A 216 17.08 -1.82 -0.09
C ALA A 216 16.40 -1.76 1.29
N SER A 217 15.18 -2.32 1.43
CA SER A 217 14.48 -2.39 2.71
C SER A 217 15.19 -3.31 3.72
N ALA A 218 15.73 -4.44 3.26
CA ALA A 218 16.53 -5.34 4.09
C ALA A 218 17.79 -4.64 4.63
N LEU A 219 18.54 -3.99 3.74
CA LEU A 219 19.75 -3.25 4.09
C LEU A 219 19.43 -2.09 5.04
N ALA A 220 18.38 -1.31 4.77
CA ALA A 220 17.93 -0.22 5.65
C ALA A 220 17.57 -0.74 7.04
N SER A 221 16.82 -1.84 7.12
CA SER A 221 16.45 -2.50 8.38
C SER A 221 17.70 -2.97 9.16
N GLY A 222 18.63 -3.65 8.49
CA GLY A 222 19.90 -4.08 9.10
C GLY A 222 20.79 -2.90 9.53
N LEU A 223 20.76 -1.78 8.80
CA LEU A 223 21.44 -0.55 9.19
C LEU A 223 20.82 0.09 10.42
N PHE A 224 19.49 0.17 10.52
CA PHE A 224 18.83 0.65 11.73
C PHE A 224 19.15 -0.22 12.94
N GLU A 225 19.14 -1.55 12.80
CA GLU A 225 19.59 -2.43 13.87
C GLU A 225 21.03 -2.15 14.27
N ARG A 226 21.95 -2.06 13.31
CA ARG A 226 23.37 -1.87 13.61
C ARG A 226 23.68 -0.49 14.21
N GLN A 227 23.01 0.56 13.74
CA GLN A 227 23.38 1.96 14.04
C GLN A 227 22.53 2.59 15.13
N VAL A 228 21.25 2.21 15.23
CA VAL A 228 20.30 2.79 16.17
C VAL A 228 20.06 1.82 17.32
N TRP A 229 19.54 0.63 17.03
CA TRP A 229 18.99 -0.24 18.07
C TRP A 229 20.03 -1.04 18.85
N ARG A 230 21.01 -1.64 18.17
CA ARG A 230 22.08 -2.40 18.83
C ARG A 230 22.91 -1.54 19.80
N PRO A 231 23.33 -0.31 19.45
CA PRO A 231 24.04 0.54 20.40
C PRO A 231 23.19 0.95 21.61
N LEU A 232 21.89 1.21 21.42
CA LEU A 232 20.98 1.54 22.52
C LEU A 232 20.77 0.34 23.45
N ARG A 233 20.56 -0.85 22.88
CA ARG A 233 20.42 -2.10 23.63
C ARG A 233 21.67 -2.41 24.45
N ARG A 234 22.87 -2.23 23.87
CA ARG A 234 24.15 -2.41 24.58
C ARG A 234 24.41 -1.40 25.70
N ARG A 235 23.75 -0.24 25.66
CA ARG A 235 23.82 0.77 26.73
C ARG A 235 22.81 0.48 27.86
N GLY A 236 22.01 -0.58 27.75
CA GLY A 236 20.96 -0.88 28.72
C GLY A 236 19.79 0.10 28.66
N THR A 237 19.53 0.72 27.50
CA THR A 237 18.33 1.56 27.33
C THR A 237 17.08 0.70 27.49
N SER A 238 16.10 1.17 28.27
CA SER A 238 14.85 0.43 28.51
C SER A 238 14.04 0.25 27.21
N LEU A 239 13.25 -0.83 27.14
CA LEU A 239 12.39 -1.11 25.99
C LEU A 239 11.40 0.04 25.72
N THR A 240 10.84 0.64 26.77
CA THR A 240 9.93 1.79 26.65
C THR A 240 10.62 3.00 26.02
N SER A 241 11.86 3.30 26.42
CA SER A 241 12.63 4.39 25.80
C SER A 241 12.97 4.08 24.34
N MET A 242 13.33 2.84 24.01
CA MET A 242 13.57 2.43 22.62
C MET A 242 12.29 2.53 21.76
N MET A 243 11.12 2.20 22.32
CA MET A 243 9.83 2.38 21.66
C MET A 243 9.55 3.85 21.34
N ILE A 244 9.78 4.77 22.29
CA ILE A 244 9.64 6.22 22.06
C ILE A 244 10.60 6.70 20.98
N ILE A 245 11.85 6.25 21.00
CA ILE A 245 12.84 6.57 19.95
C ILE A 245 12.35 6.06 18.59
N SER A 246 11.68 4.91 18.53
CA SER A 246 11.18 4.36 17.26
C SER A 246 10.10 5.24 16.63
N ILE A 247 9.28 5.91 17.44
CA ILE A 247 8.30 6.90 16.97
C ILE A 247 9.03 8.11 16.37
N GLY A 248 10.07 8.61 17.05
CA GLY A 248 10.89 9.73 16.56
C GLY A 248 11.61 9.41 15.25
N VAL A 249 12.18 8.20 15.14
CA VAL A 249 12.79 7.70 13.91
C VAL A 249 11.74 7.58 12.81
N ALA A 250 10.56 7.01 13.10
CA ALA A 250 9.48 6.86 12.12
C ALA A 250 9.08 8.21 11.53
N ILE A 251 8.79 9.20 12.39
CA ILE A 251 8.41 10.55 11.98
C ILE A 251 9.50 11.19 11.12
N SER A 252 10.75 11.12 11.57
CA SER A 252 11.89 11.74 10.88
C SER A 252 12.07 11.14 9.47
N VAL A 253 12.05 9.82 9.38
CA VAL A 253 12.23 9.08 8.13
C VAL A 253 11.06 9.32 7.17
N ARG A 254 9.83 9.37 7.68
CA ARG A 254 8.63 9.64 6.87
C ARG A 254 8.65 11.03 6.23
N TYR A 255 9.05 12.05 6.98
CA TYR A 255 9.14 13.41 6.43
C TYR A 255 10.36 13.59 5.51
N ILE A 256 11.41 12.78 5.66
CA ILE A 256 12.45 12.65 4.64
C ILE A 256 11.84 12.13 3.32
N TYR A 257 10.98 11.11 3.37
CA TYR A 257 10.27 10.66 2.16
C TYR A 257 9.41 11.75 1.55
N LEU A 258 8.63 12.48 2.36
CA LEU A 258 7.81 13.58 1.86
C LEU A 258 8.65 14.64 1.14
N PHE A 259 9.80 15.00 1.70
CA PHE A 259 10.68 16.01 1.13
C PHE A 259 11.23 15.60 -0.24
N PHE A 260 11.67 14.34 -0.40
CA PHE A 260 12.28 13.87 -1.66
C PHE A 260 11.28 13.32 -2.69
N PHE A 261 10.23 12.64 -2.22
CA PHE A 261 9.24 11.98 -3.08
C PHE A 261 8.02 12.86 -3.38
N GLY A 262 7.71 13.79 -2.48
CA GLY A 262 6.50 14.61 -2.53
C GLY A 262 5.25 13.88 -2.05
N GLY A 263 4.16 14.63 -1.89
CA GLY A 263 2.90 14.14 -1.31
C GLY A 263 2.00 13.32 -2.24
N ARG A 264 2.30 13.30 -3.54
CA ARG A 264 1.41 12.70 -4.55
C ARG A 264 1.51 11.18 -4.58
N ASN A 265 0.37 10.51 -4.67
CA ASN A 265 0.32 9.08 -4.98
C ASN A 265 0.76 8.84 -6.43
N ARG A 266 1.60 7.84 -6.67
CA ARG A 266 2.13 7.49 -8.00
C ARG A 266 1.99 6.00 -8.24
N ARG A 267 1.85 5.57 -9.48
CA ARG A 267 1.76 4.13 -9.82
C ARG A 267 3.00 3.69 -10.57
N TYR A 268 3.36 2.42 -10.42
CA TYR A 268 4.38 1.79 -11.27
C TYR A 268 3.96 1.89 -12.75
N ASN A 269 4.93 1.81 -13.66
CA ASN A 269 4.66 1.90 -15.10
C ASN A 269 3.79 0.74 -15.60
N GLU A 270 3.95 -0.44 -15.01
CA GLU A 270 3.21 -1.63 -15.39
C GLU A 270 1.89 -1.78 -14.62
N PHE A 271 1.02 -2.65 -15.16
CA PHE A 271 -0.25 -3.04 -14.55
C PHE A 271 -1.29 -1.91 -14.42
N VAL A 272 -1.09 -0.81 -15.16
CA VAL A 272 -2.10 0.23 -15.36
C VAL A 272 -3.02 -0.20 -16.50
N GLY A 273 -4.32 -0.30 -16.23
CA GLY A 273 -5.33 -0.64 -17.25
C GLY A 273 -5.33 -2.11 -17.68
N THR A 274 -4.65 -3.00 -16.97
CA THR A 274 -4.73 -4.45 -17.25
C THR A 274 -6.14 -4.96 -16.92
N PRO A 275 -6.83 -5.62 -17.88
CA PRO A 275 -8.16 -6.15 -17.63
C PRO A 275 -8.13 -7.24 -16.55
N GLU A 276 -9.23 -7.36 -15.83
CA GLU A 276 -9.44 -8.46 -14.89
C GLU A 276 -9.68 -9.76 -15.66
N ILE A 277 -9.14 -10.86 -15.13
CA ILE A 277 -9.55 -12.19 -15.56
C ILE A 277 -10.86 -12.48 -14.84
N ASP A 278 -11.93 -12.63 -15.61
CA ASP A 278 -13.25 -12.96 -15.08
C ASP A 278 -13.36 -14.47 -14.82
N PHE A 279 -13.72 -14.83 -13.61
CA PHE A 279 -14.01 -16.21 -13.21
C PHE A 279 -15.51 -16.45 -13.00
N GLY A 280 -16.35 -15.45 -13.24
CA GLY A 280 -17.79 -15.43 -13.01
C GLY A 280 -18.15 -14.67 -11.73
N PRO A 281 -18.06 -15.29 -10.53
CA PRO A 281 -18.46 -14.64 -9.29
C PRO A 281 -17.43 -13.64 -8.76
N PHE A 282 -16.22 -13.60 -9.34
CA PHE A 282 -15.17 -12.64 -8.99
C PHE A 282 -14.20 -12.44 -10.17
N GLY A 283 -13.61 -11.26 -10.24
CA GLY A 283 -12.54 -10.89 -11.15
C GLY A 283 -11.20 -10.73 -10.43
N ILE A 284 -10.12 -11.20 -11.05
CA ILE A 284 -8.76 -11.03 -10.52
C ILE A 284 -7.84 -10.52 -11.62
N THR A 285 -7.16 -9.39 -11.36
CA THR A 285 -6.09 -8.94 -12.26
C THR A 285 -4.88 -9.88 -12.20
N PRO A 286 -4.14 -10.10 -13.30
CA PRO A 286 -2.90 -10.88 -13.29
C PRO A 286 -1.87 -10.37 -12.24
N ARG A 287 -1.85 -9.06 -12.00
CA ARG A 287 -1.05 -8.42 -10.94
C ARG A 287 -1.43 -8.94 -9.56
N ASP A 288 -2.72 -8.89 -9.23
CA ASP A 288 -3.22 -9.29 -7.92
C ASP A 288 -3.04 -10.80 -7.70
N LEU A 289 -3.22 -11.61 -8.75
CA LEU A 289 -2.89 -13.03 -8.71
C LEU A 289 -1.40 -13.27 -8.42
N GLY A 290 -0.51 -12.52 -9.08
CA GLY A 290 0.93 -12.55 -8.82
C GLY A 290 1.28 -12.18 -7.39
N ILE A 291 0.66 -11.13 -6.84
CA ILE A 291 0.82 -10.75 -5.42
C ILE A 291 0.43 -11.93 -4.52
N MET A 292 -0.76 -12.50 -4.71
CA MET A 292 -1.24 -13.59 -3.87
C MET A 292 -0.34 -14.82 -3.92
N ILE A 293 0.09 -15.24 -5.11
CA ILE A 293 0.96 -16.40 -5.29
C ILE A 293 2.33 -16.16 -4.63
N ILE A 294 2.97 -15.02 -4.90
CA ILE A 294 4.30 -14.71 -4.36
C ILE A 294 4.25 -14.60 -2.83
N SER A 295 3.20 -13.97 -2.26
CA SER A 295 3.02 -13.90 -0.81
C SER A 295 2.81 -15.28 -0.19
N ALA A 296 1.98 -16.13 -0.79
CA ALA A 296 1.72 -17.48 -0.29
C ALA A 296 3.00 -18.34 -0.32
N VAL A 297 3.74 -18.31 -1.43
CA VAL A 297 5.03 -19.02 -1.57
C VAL A 297 6.03 -18.51 -0.55
N THR A 298 6.12 -17.19 -0.35
CA THR A 298 7.05 -16.59 0.63
C THR A 298 6.67 -16.96 2.06
N ALA A 299 5.38 -16.93 2.41
CA ALA A 299 4.88 -17.33 3.73
C ALA A 299 5.21 -18.81 4.03
N ILE A 300 4.94 -19.71 3.08
CA ILE A 300 5.26 -21.14 3.20
C ILE A 300 6.78 -21.34 3.29
N GLY A 301 7.55 -20.68 2.43
CA GLY A 301 9.01 -20.73 2.44
C GLY A 301 9.60 -20.27 3.76
N LEU A 302 9.07 -19.21 4.34
CA LEU A 302 9.47 -18.71 5.65
C LEU A 302 9.09 -19.68 6.77
N ALA A 303 7.88 -20.24 6.76
CA ALA A 303 7.46 -21.26 7.74
C ALA A 303 8.38 -22.49 7.71
N LEU A 304 8.75 -22.97 6.51
CA LEU A 304 9.69 -24.07 6.33
C LEU A 304 11.10 -23.68 6.79
N PHE A 305 11.55 -22.48 6.47
CA PHE A 305 12.85 -21.95 6.92
C PHE A 305 12.93 -21.88 8.45
N LEU A 306 11.92 -21.31 9.13
CA LEU A 306 11.90 -21.18 10.58
C LEU A 306 11.80 -22.55 11.28
N SER A 307 11.05 -23.49 10.71
CA SER A 307 10.86 -24.83 11.29
C SER A 307 12.06 -25.76 11.07
N ARG A 308 12.69 -25.74 9.88
CA ARG A 308 13.71 -26.73 9.49
C ARG A 308 15.15 -26.21 9.46
N ALA A 309 15.39 -24.95 9.11
CA ALA A 309 16.75 -24.45 8.93
C ALA A 309 17.49 -24.26 10.26
N LYS A 310 18.83 -24.48 10.27
CA LYS A 310 19.69 -24.22 11.46
C LYS A 310 19.55 -22.78 11.95
N LEU A 311 19.51 -21.83 11.03
CA LEU A 311 19.30 -20.41 11.34
C LEU A 311 17.92 -20.16 11.95
N GLY A 312 16.86 -20.80 11.44
CA GLY A 312 15.52 -20.73 12.02
C GLY A 312 15.42 -21.30 13.44
N LYS A 313 16.16 -22.38 13.74
CA LYS A 313 16.29 -22.91 15.11
C LYS A 313 17.01 -21.92 16.02
N ALA A 314 18.08 -21.28 15.55
CA ALA A 314 18.79 -20.25 16.31
C ALA A 314 17.93 -19.01 16.60
N ILE A 315 17.12 -18.56 15.62
CA ILE A 315 16.16 -17.46 15.81
C ILE A 315 15.17 -17.81 16.94
N ARG A 316 14.58 -19.02 16.91
CA ARG A 316 13.67 -19.46 17.97
C ARG A 316 14.33 -19.55 19.34
N ALA A 317 15.57 -20.06 19.40
CA ALA A 317 16.33 -20.12 20.66
C ALA A 317 16.57 -18.71 21.23
N VAL A 318 16.93 -17.73 20.39
CA VAL A 318 17.10 -16.34 20.82
C VAL A 318 15.76 -15.72 21.25
N SER A 319 14.65 -16.05 20.58
CA SER A 319 13.32 -15.59 20.97
C SER A 319 12.82 -16.18 22.29
N ASP A 320 13.16 -17.44 22.58
CA ASP A 320 12.74 -18.09 23.82
C ASP A 320 13.53 -17.55 25.03
N ASN A 321 14.86 -17.46 24.92
CA ASN A 321 15.71 -16.84 25.95
C ASN A 321 17.08 -16.41 25.36
N PRO A 322 17.30 -15.09 25.14
CA PRO A 322 18.56 -14.59 24.60
C PRO A 322 19.79 -14.92 25.45
N ASP A 323 19.67 -14.88 26.78
CA ASP A 323 20.78 -15.10 27.70
C ASP A 323 21.23 -16.56 27.67
N LEU A 324 20.28 -17.49 27.75
CA LEU A 324 20.55 -18.93 27.63
C LEU A 324 21.08 -19.29 26.24
N ALA A 325 20.53 -18.69 25.18
CA ALA A 325 21.04 -18.87 23.83
C ALA A 325 22.52 -18.44 23.74
N SER A 326 22.88 -17.30 24.34
CA SER A 326 24.26 -16.82 24.37
C SER A 326 25.21 -17.74 25.15
N ALA A 327 24.75 -18.32 26.26
CA ALA A 327 25.51 -19.27 27.07
C ALA A 327 25.83 -20.59 26.32
N THR A 328 24.98 -20.97 25.36
CA THR A 328 25.20 -22.14 24.49
C THR A 328 26.06 -21.83 23.25
N GLY A 329 26.62 -20.62 23.16
CA GLY A 329 27.52 -20.20 22.08
C GLY A 329 26.82 -19.55 20.87
N ILE A 330 25.51 -19.28 20.94
CA ILE A 330 24.80 -18.56 19.87
C ILE A 330 25.12 -17.06 19.98
N ASN A 331 25.65 -16.47 18.91
CA ASN A 331 25.86 -15.02 18.85
C ASN A 331 24.52 -14.29 18.65
N THR A 332 23.86 -13.93 19.75
CA THR A 332 22.55 -13.26 19.78
C THR A 332 22.50 -12.01 18.92
N ASP A 333 23.51 -11.15 19.01
CA ASP A 333 23.63 -9.93 18.21
C ASP A 333 23.64 -10.20 16.71
N ARG A 334 24.30 -11.27 16.25
CA ARG A 334 24.31 -11.67 14.84
C ARG A 334 22.93 -12.21 14.43
N ILE A 335 22.29 -13.00 15.27
CA ILE A 335 20.94 -13.52 15.01
C ILE A 335 19.93 -12.39 14.92
N ILE A 336 19.98 -11.41 15.84
CA ILE A 336 19.11 -10.23 15.80
C ILE A 336 19.35 -9.47 14.49
N LEU A 337 20.60 -9.20 14.09
CA LEU A 337 20.87 -8.54 12.80
C LEU A 337 20.25 -9.29 11.61
N VAL A 338 20.37 -10.62 11.59
CA VAL A 338 19.78 -11.46 10.54
C VAL A 338 18.25 -11.36 10.56
N VAL A 339 17.64 -11.35 11.74
CA VAL A 339 16.19 -11.15 11.89
C VAL A 339 15.75 -9.79 11.36
N TRP A 340 16.52 -8.73 11.60
CA TRP A 340 16.24 -7.41 11.04
C TRP A 340 16.37 -7.39 9.52
N LEU A 341 17.37 -8.07 8.95
CA LEU A 341 17.49 -8.22 7.49
C LEU A 341 16.28 -8.94 6.90
N ILE A 342 15.91 -10.11 7.45
CA ILE A 342 14.75 -10.90 7.00
C ILE A 342 13.45 -10.11 7.17
N GLY A 343 13.25 -9.50 8.34
CA GLY A 343 12.08 -8.70 8.65
C GLY A 343 11.95 -7.48 7.75
N GLY A 344 13.09 -6.86 7.39
CA GLY A 344 13.13 -5.77 6.43
C GLY A 344 12.85 -6.21 5.00
N SER A 345 13.33 -7.39 4.58
CA SER A 345 12.99 -7.98 3.28
C SER A 345 11.48 -8.22 3.16
N LEU A 346 10.87 -8.84 4.18
CA LEU A 346 9.43 -9.13 4.20
C LEU A 346 8.59 -7.85 4.23
N ALA A 347 9.00 -6.86 5.02
CA ALA A 347 8.37 -5.55 5.06
C ALA A 347 8.42 -4.83 3.71
N GLY A 348 9.58 -4.79 3.07
CA GLY A 348 9.72 -4.17 1.75
C GLY A 348 8.97 -4.91 0.65
N MET A 349 8.89 -6.25 0.72
CA MET A 349 8.06 -7.04 -0.19
C MET A 349 6.58 -6.69 -0.02
N GLY A 350 6.08 -6.64 1.21
CA GLY A 350 4.69 -6.24 1.46
C GLY A 350 4.42 -4.79 1.05
N GLY A 351 5.37 -3.88 1.21
CA GLY A 351 5.29 -2.51 0.71
C GLY A 351 5.22 -2.42 -0.81
N LEU A 352 6.03 -3.24 -1.50
CA LEU A 352 6.00 -3.32 -2.96
C LEU A 352 4.63 -3.82 -3.46
N MET A 353 4.09 -4.85 -2.82
CA MET A 353 2.77 -5.41 -3.13
C MET A 353 1.65 -4.42 -2.85
N LEU A 354 1.71 -3.71 -1.73
CA LEU A 354 0.77 -2.64 -1.40
C LEU A 354 0.84 -1.52 -2.45
N GLY A 355 2.05 -1.05 -2.74
CA GLY A 355 2.29 -0.04 -3.77
C GLY A 355 1.80 -0.46 -5.15
N ALA A 356 1.88 -1.75 -5.48
CA ALA A 356 1.38 -2.28 -6.75
C ALA A 356 -0.15 -2.32 -6.78
N SER A 357 -0.79 -2.58 -5.64
CA SER A 357 -2.26 -2.64 -5.54
C SER A 357 -2.92 -1.26 -5.46
N THR A 358 -2.36 -0.31 -4.71
CA THR A 358 -3.03 0.98 -4.40
C THR A 358 -2.25 2.22 -4.84
N GLY A 359 -1.05 2.03 -5.38
CA GLY A 359 -0.11 3.10 -5.68
C GLY A 359 0.88 3.36 -4.54
N VAL A 360 1.99 3.98 -4.92
CA VAL A 360 3.13 4.32 -4.08
C VAL A 360 2.93 5.71 -3.47
N GLN A 361 2.80 5.74 -2.15
CA GLN A 361 2.66 6.93 -1.31
C GLN A 361 3.80 7.01 -0.30
N TRP A 362 4.16 8.23 0.09
CA TRP A 362 5.27 8.51 1.01
C TRP A 362 4.98 8.08 2.45
N ASP A 363 3.71 7.88 2.84
CA ASP A 363 3.27 7.50 4.18
C ASP A 363 2.58 6.13 4.24
N MET A 364 2.63 5.33 3.16
CA MET A 364 1.93 4.03 3.08
C MET A 364 2.27 3.08 4.24
N GLY A 365 3.50 3.15 4.73
CA GLY A 365 3.98 2.35 5.85
C GLY A 365 3.29 2.71 7.16
N ASN A 366 2.99 4.00 7.37
CA ASN A 366 2.24 4.48 8.52
C ASN A 366 0.76 4.08 8.43
N ILE A 367 0.17 4.10 7.23
CA ILE A 367 -1.21 3.67 6.99
C ILE A 367 -1.39 2.19 7.36
N ILE A 368 -0.48 1.31 6.94
CA ILE A 368 -0.56 -0.13 7.24
C ILE A 368 -0.01 -0.51 8.62
N LEU A 369 0.67 0.41 9.31
CA LEU A 369 1.30 0.16 10.61
C LEU A 369 0.31 -0.33 11.67
N LEU A 370 -0.85 0.31 11.75
CA LEU A 370 -1.89 -0.09 12.71
C LEU A 370 -2.43 -1.49 12.41
N LEU A 371 -2.62 -1.83 11.13
CA LEU A 371 -3.08 -3.15 10.72
C LEU A 371 -2.02 -4.22 10.98
N MET A 372 -0.73 -3.90 10.81
CA MET A 372 0.36 -4.79 11.20
C MET A 372 0.36 -5.05 12.70
N PHE A 373 0.24 -4.00 13.51
CA PHE A 373 0.16 -4.15 14.96
C PHE A 373 -1.04 -5.00 15.35
N ALA A 374 -2.23 -4.68 14.84
CA ALA A 374 -3.43 -5.46 15.07
C ALA A 374 -3.22 -6.94 14.69
N ALA A 375 -2.60 -7.22 13.55
CA ALA A 375 -2.32 -8.58 13.12
C ALA A 375 -1.39 -9.34 14.09
N ILE A 376 -0.31 -8.71 14.57
CA ILE A 376 0.62 -9.38 15.50
C ILE A 376 0.03 -9.52 16.91
N THR A 377 -0.79 -8.60 17.39
CA THR A 377 -1.47 -8.75 18.69
C THR A 377 -2.59 -9.77 18.63
N VAL A 378 -3.41 -9.76 17.57
CA VAL A 378 -4.40 -10.82 17.31
C VAL A 378 -3.72 -12.18 17.20
N GLY A 379 -2.60 -12.25 16.48
CA GLY A 379 -1.85 -13.49 16.27
C GLY A 379 -1.13 -14.02 17.51
N GLY A 380 -0.73 -13.13 18.41
CA GLY A 380 0.20 -13.39 19.51
C GLY A 380 1.57 -12.79 19.22
N LEU A 381 1.97 -11.83 20.06
CA LEU A 381 3.21 -11.08 19.90
C LEU A 381 4.43 -11.99 19.93
N GLY A 382 5.37 -11.77 19.00
CA GLY A 382 6.62 -12.52 18.93
C GLY A 382 6.51 -13.92 18.34
N ASN A 383 5.31 -14.34 17.91
CA ASN A 383 5.10 -15.59 17.19
C ASN A 383 4.89 -15.31 15.68
N PRO A 384 5.84 -15.68 14.80
CA PRO A 384 5.71 -15.47 13.35
C PRO A 384 4.51 -16.22 12.74
N TYR A 385 4.19 -17.42 13.23
CA TYR A 385 3.01 -18.18 12.80
C TYR A 385 1.72 -17.53 13.29
N GLY A 386 1.76 -16.98 14.51
CA GLY A 386 0.71 -16.12 15.05
C GLY A 386 0.43 -14.93 14.13
N ALA A 387 1.47 -14.22 13.72
CA ALA A 387 1.34 -13.08 12.83
C ALA A 387 0.70 -13.44 11.48
N LEU A 388 1.05 -14.58 10.87
CA LEU A 388 0.38 -15.05 9.64
C LEU A 388 -1.13 -15.23 9.83
N LEU A 389 -1.54 -15.92 10.89
CA LEU A 389 -2.96 -16.15 11.19
C LEU A 389 -3.67 -14.85 11.56
N GLY A 390 -3.02 -13.98 12.33
CA GLY A 390 -3.56 -12.69 12.72
C GLY A 390 -3.73 -11.75 11.54
N SER A 391 -2.80 -11.73 10.58
CA SER A 391 -2.95 -10.99 9.32
C SER A 391 -4.09 -11.53 8.46
N PHE A 392 -4.31 -12.85 8.47
CA PHE A 392 -5.48 -13.45 7.82
C PHE A 392 -6.78 -12.92 8.43
N VAL A 393 -6.93 -13.02 9.75
CA VAL A 393 -8.13 -12.51 10.45
C VAL A 393 -8.32 -11.02 10.22
N VAL A 394 -7.28 -10.20 10.42
CA VAL A 394 -7.37 -8.74 10.29
C VAL A 394 -7.69 -8.32 8.86
N GLY A 395 -7.01 -8.87 7.85
CA GLY A 395 -7.27 -8.54 6.45
C GLY A 395 -8.68 -8.97 5.98
N MET A 396 -9.12 -10.17 6.35
CA MET A 396 -10.47 -10.65 6.05
C MET A 396 -11.54 -9.78 6.71
N PHE A 397 -11.39 -9.45 8.00
CA PHE A 397 -12.33 -8.55 8.68
C PHE A 397 -12.34 -7.14 8.09
N THR A 398 -11.19 -6.63 7.66
CA THR A 398 -11.08 -5.31 7.03
C THR A 398 -11.87 -5.25 5.72
N GLU A 399 -11.79 -6.28 4.88
CA GLU A 399 -12.54 -6.30 3.62
C GLU A 399 -14.01 -6.69 3.83
N LEU A 400 -14.31 -7.64 4.72
CA LEU A 400 -15.70 -7.97 5.09
C LEU A 400 -16.45 -6.78 5.70
N TRP A 401 -15.77 -5.83 6.35
CA TRP A 401 -16.39 -4.59 6.81
C TRP A 401 -17.10 -3.86 5.68
N THR A 402 -16.48 -3.80 4.49
CA THR A 402 -17.05 -3.11 3.33
C THR A 402 -18.32 -3.78 2.81
N TRP A 403 -18.44 -5.09 3.01
CA TRP A 403 -19.62 -5.87 2.66
C TRP A 403 -20.75 -5.77 3.70
N ILE A 404 -20.41 -5.74 5.00
CA ILE A 404 -21.39 -5.58 6.08
C ILE A 404 -21.94 -4.15 6.11
N PHE A 405 -21.06 -3.16 5.91
CA PHE A 405 -21.35 -1.74 6.02
C PHE A 405 -20.98 -0.97 4.74
N PRO A 406 -21.71 -1.18 3.64
CA PRO A 406 -21.42 -0.56 2.35
C PRO A 406 -21.57 0.98 2.33
N ASN A 407 -22.27 1.56 3.32
CA ASN A 407 -22.49 3.00 3.42
C ASN A 407 -21.36 3.74 4.18
N VAL A 408 -20.40 3.02 4.78
CA VAL A 408 -19.30 3.59 5.58
C VAL A 408 -17.97 2.87 5.29
N VAL A 409 -17.64 2.76 4.00
CA VAL A 409 -16.44 2.06 3.51
C VAL A 409 -15.15 2.75 3.99
N GLU A 410 -15.18 4.07 4.22
CA GLU A 410 -14.05 4.84 4.74
C GLU A 410 -13.60 4.34 6.13
N LEU A 411 -14.52 3.72 6.87
CA LEU A 411 -14.29 3.18 8.20
C LEU A 411 -13.78 1.72 8.19
N LYS A 412 -13.36 1.17 7.06
CA LYS A 412 -12.88 -0.22 7.00
C LYS A 412 -11.73 -0.54 7.94
N THR A 413 -10.87 0.45 8.24
CA THR A 413 -9.80 0.31 9.23
C THR A 413 -10.33 0.13 10.66
N LEU A 414 -11.53 0.64 10.99
CA LEU A 414 -12.19 0.35 12.27
C LEU A 414 -12.56 -1.14 12.37
N GLY A 415 -12.89 -1.81 11.26
CA GLY A 415 -13.14 -3.24 11.23
C GLY A 415 -11.93 -4.05 11.73
N ALA A 416 -10.72 -3.70 11.28
CA ALA A 416 -9.47 -4.28 11.77
C ALA A 416 -9.27 -4.09 13.27
N LEU A 417 -9.56 -2.88 13.77
CA LEU A 417 -9.40 -2.53 15.19
C LEU A 417 -10.43 -3.24 16.07
N LEU A 418 -11.67 -3.37 15.60
CA LEU A 418 -12.70 -4.15 16.27
C LEU A 418 -12.34 -5.63 16.34
N ALA A 419 -11.82 -6.21 15.25
CA ALA A 419 -11.32 -7.57 15.27
C ALA A 419 -10.23 -7.77 16.33
N LEU A 420 -9.30 -6.82 16.45
CA LEU A 420 -8.30 -6.80 17.52
C LEU A 420 -8.93 -6.79 18.92
N VAL A 421 -9.85 -5.86 19.18
CA VAL A 421 -10.50 -5.73 20.49
C VAL A 421 -11.27 -7.00 20.86
N LEU A 422 -12.04 -7.55 19.90
CA LEU A 422 -12.80 -8.78 20.11
C LEU A 422 -11.91 -9.96 20.43
N VAL A 423 -10.80 -10.14 19.71
CA VAL A 423 -9.85 -11.23 19.97
C VAL A 423 -9.20 -11.05 21.34
N LEU A 424 -8.79 -9.84 21.73
CA LEU A 424 -8.16 -9.62 23.03
C LEU A 424 -9.12 -9.82 24.20
N LEU A 425 -10.41 -9.52 24.01
CA LEU A 425 -11.45 -9.75 25.03
C LEU A 425 -11.64 -11.25 25.29
N VAL A 426 -11.57 -12.08 24.24
CA VAL A 426 -11.74 -13.53 24.33
C VAL A 426 -10.43 -14.25 24.67
N ARG A 427 -9.30 -13.77 24.13
CA ARG A 427 -7.95 -14.32 24.30
C ARG A 427 -6.92 -13.20 24.38
N PRO A 428 -6.59 -12.69 25.59
CA PRO A 428 -5.66 -11.58 25.77
C PRO A 428 -4.22 -11.88 25.35
N GLN A 429 -3.86 -13.15 25.17
CA GLN A 429 -2.55 -13.58 24.66
C GLN A 429 -2.51 -13.67 23.12
N GLY A 430 -3.61 -13.38 22.43
CA GLY A 430 -3.78 -13.63 21.00
C GLY A 430 -4.14 -15.10 20.70
N LEU A 431 -4.31 -15.41 19.41
CA LEU A 431 -4.77 -16.71 18.93
C LEU A 431 -3.75 -17.83 19.16
N LEU A 432 -2.46 -17.54 18.98
CA LEU A 432 -1.35 -18.49 19.13
C LEU A 432 -0.33 -18.04 20.20
N GLY A 433 -0.75 -17.20 21.15
CA GLY A 433 0.08 -16.80 22.29
C GLY A 433 0.37 -17.97 23.24
N ARG A 434 1.60 -18.01 23.77
CA ARG A 434 1.95 -18.97 24.83
C ARG A 434 1.52 -18.40 26.18
N LYS A 435 0.95 -19.24 27.05
CA LYS A 435 0.73 -18.89 28.45
C LYS A 435 2.08 -18.74 29.13
N GLU A 436 2.46 -17.52 29.49
CA GLU A 436 3.51 -17.32 30.48
C GLU A 436 3.05 -17.97 31.78
N ARG A 437 3.78 -19.00 32.21
CA ARG A 437 3.63 -19.57 33.53
C ARG A 437 4.35 -18.61 34.47
N ILE A 438 3.59 -17.68 35.05
CA ILE A 438 4.05 -16.83 36.14
C ILE A 438 4.42 -17.80 37.26
N GLY A 439 5.72 -17.98 37.48
CA GLY A 439 6.30 -18.93 38.42
C GLY A 439 7.34 -18.22 39.26
#